data_AF-A0A0C9ZEC1-F1
#
_entry.id   AF-A0A0C9ZEC1-F1
#
_cell.length_a   1.000
_cell.length_b   1.000
_cell.length_c   1.000
_cell.angle_alpha   90.00
_cell.angle_beta   90.00
_cell.angle_gamma   90.00
#
_symmetry.space_group_name_H-M   'P 1'
#
loop_
_entity.id
_entity.type
_entity.pdbx_description
1 polymer ?
#
loop_
_entity_poly.entity_id
_entity_poly.type
_entity_poly.pdbx_seq_one_letter_code
_entity_poly.pdbx_strand_id
1 'polypeptide(L)'
;MPVQGSISVTADNVEEVLSLPAPERLTQGLKKVFFKLLEPGQSIRFLREYSAAIERRLKRDPSYAGLGLDDFGKACVSAGVVMTVAGFVSRPQPPTVHFREYQLAQQNALASLYHICVGCDSTERITVTDQILTGDVTARLMPMLDHDNWDLRSLSACILITLAADTAYVGCLTIATRGEIAVCLCCVVLRDLERIGDRIENHPTKMLGAVDIHEFHAPLAHQQHVLRGVGDFLKPHVPHAVRPRLELLKARPEILDYLFDCAIVPGLPGYPLSAANATASEVLSKLIEWPPHLVPGVSTPMDSALKGREWKALSQCLTIITSREEWMEKIVEMWMNMVEQTHQDIKAMFEEHLEGPPLDEAVESVCQHRGTIRVCTLRIIINLTHAAESCGISNAEIESFLHIAYAGSHKVPAEEECHTRDDHLMFVERGAVLGERVIGPTALARLLVVLAQRKALNGIQALQKPPNGLSSSTCLNHVQHITNPDVIRRFLLVALERVKANTSGGRDRANKAQYDQGLVIFRASAELAAALVAFDTHTDGQYRNETVGARRELVIALGNASEMALRQQVYMVALSCAYGAVSAAENIPDSEGLDPSIIEKNKRRVLLAEQSTRCVYEATRAK
;
A
#
# COMPACT_ATOMS: atom_id res chain seq x y z
N MET A 1 -11.32 60.17 -14.78
CA MET A 1 -11.88 58.81 -14.62
C MET A 1 -12.49 58.73 -13.23
N PRO A 2 -13.77 58.36 -13.09
CA PRO A 2 -14.41 58.38 -11.78
C PRO A 2 -13.77 57.31 -10.89
N VAL A 3 -13.47 57.69 -9.64
CA VAL A 3 -13.07 56.80 -8.56
C VAL A 3 -14.15 55.73 -8.46
N GLN A 4 -13.88 54.51 -8.94
CA GLN A 4 -14.81 53.39 -8.84
C GLN A 4 -15.13 53.19 -7.35
N GLY A 5 -16.39 53.43 -6.98
CA GLY A 5 -16.86 53.27 -5.61
C GLY A 5 -16.48 51.90 -5.08
N SER A 6 -15.89 51.86 -3.88
CA SER A 6 -15.56 50.61 -3.22
C SER A 6 -16.86 49.85 -2.95
N ILE A 7 -17.07 48.71 -3.60
CA ILE A 7 -18.21 47.84 -3.32
C ILE A 7 -18.12 47.41 -1.84
N SER A 8 -19.21 47.65 -1.11
CA SER A 8 -19.38 47.19 0.27
C SER A 8 -19.71 45.69 0.25
N VAL A 9 -19.02 44.90 1.06
CA VAL A 9 -19.22 43.44 1.11
C VAL A 9 -20.18 43.12 2.25
N THR A 10 -21.36 42.61 1.93
CA THR A 10 -22.46 42.29 2.87
C THR A 10 -23.07 40.93 2.55
N ALA A 11 -23.85 40.36 3.47
CA ALA A 11 -24.52 39.08 3.22
C ALA A 11 -25.61 39.16 2.13
N ASP A 12 -26.06 40.36 1.76
CA ASP A 12 -27.14 40.56 0.79
C ASP A 12 -26.64 40.73 -0.65
N ASN A 13 -25.33 40.86 -0.88
CA ASN A 13 -24.76 41.09 -2.20
C ASN A 13 -23.71 40.05 -2.63
N VAL A 14 -23.84 38.82 -2.15
CA VAL A 14 -22.92 37.70 -2.45
C VAL A 14 -22.72 37.50 -3.95
N GLU A 15 -23.81 37.35 -4.70
CA GLU A 15 -23.74 37.08 -6.15
C GLU A 15 -23.18 38.27 -6.94
N GLU A 16 -23.46 39.51 -6.51
CA GLU A 16 -22.89 40.72 -7.12
C GLU A 16 -21.37 40.77 -6.96
N VAL A 17 -20.87 40.49 -5.74
CA VAL A 17 -19.44 40.51 -5.43
C VAL A 17 -18.70 39.38 -6.15
N LEU A 18 -19.27 38.16 -6.17
CA LEU A 18 -18.64 37.02 -6.83
C LEU A 18 -18.71 37.12 -8.36
N SER A 19 -19.64 37.89 -8.94
CA SER A 19 -19.79 38.08 -10.39
C SER A 19 -19.03 39.30 -10.94
N LEU A 20 -18.14 39.89 -10.14
CA LEU A 20 -17.29 40.98 -10.62
C LEU A 20 -16.40 40.51 -11.79
N PRO A 21 -16.08 41.40 -12.75
CA PRO A 21 -15.19 41.07 -13.85
C PRO A 21 -13.82 40.60 -13.34
N ALA A 22 -13.37 39.45 -13.85
CA ALA A 22 -12.03 38.93 -13.62
C ALA A 22 -10.99 39.64 -14.52
N PRO A 23 -9.69 39.61 -14.16
CA PRO A 23 -9.14 39.07 -12.91
C PRO A 23 -9.05 40.10 -11.77
N GLU A 24 -8.79 41.38 -12.04
CA GLU A 24 -8.41 42.34 -10.97
C GLU A 24 -9.57 42.73 -10.06
N ARG A 25 -10.75 43.08 -10.62
CA ARG A 25 -11.89 43.53 -9.81
C ARG A 25 -12.45 42.40 -8.96
N LEU A 26 -12.56 41.20 -9.53
CA LEU A 26 -12.94 39.99 -8.82
C LEU A 26 -11.95 39.69 -7.68
N THR A 27 -10.64 39.69 -7.96
CA THR A 27 -9.61 39.44 -6.94
C THR A 27 -9.69 40.45 -5.79
N GLN A 28 -9.89 41.74 -6.07
CA GLN A 28 -10.04 42.76 -5.02
C GLN A 28 -11.34 42.61 -4.22
N GLY A 29 -12.44 42.20 -4.87
CA GLY A 29 -13.68 41.84 -4.19
C GLY A 29 -13.48 40.66 -3.24
N LEU A 30 -12.86 39.58 -3.73
CA LEU A 30 -12.54 38.38 -2.96
C LEU A 30 -11.61 38.67 -1.78
N LYS A 31 -10.58 39.51 -1.95
CA LYS A 31 -9.71 39.94 -0.83
C LYS A 31 -10.51 40.55 0.33
N LYS A 32 -11.51 41.39 0.03
CA LYS A 32 -12.39 41.96 1.06
C LYS A 32 -13.30 40.91 1.70
N VAL A 33 -13.86 39.99 0.91
CA VAL A 33 -14.65 38.86 1.42
C VAL A 33 -13.81 38.02 2.39
N PHE A 34 -12.61 37.63 1.96
CA PHE A 34 -11.69 36.79 2.72
C PHE A 34 -11.19 37.45 4.00
N PHE A 35 -10.91 38.75 3.95
CA PHE A 35 -10.63 39.53 5.15
C PHE A 35 -11.80 39.50 6.12
N LYS A 36 -13.03 39.75 5.63
CA LYS A 36 -14.24 39.68 6.46
C LYS A 36 -14.53 38.30 7.01
N LEU A 37 -14.33 37.21 6.26
CA LEU A 37 -14.47 35.85 6.80
C LEU A 37 -13.56 35.61 8.02
N LEU A 38 -12.43 36.32 8.09
CA LEU A 38 -11.50 36.31 9.20
C LEU A 38 -11.73 37.42 10.25
N GLU A 39 -12.78 38.22 10.17
CA GLU A 39 -13.10 39.16 11.24
C GLU A 39 -13.78 38.42 12.43
N PRO A 40 -13.38 38.69 13.68
CA PRO A 40 -14.10 38.21 14.85
C PRO A 40 -15.52 38.81 14.92
N GLY A 41 -16.49 38.04 15.45
CA GLY A 41 -17.86 38.55 15.67
C GLY A 41 -18.69 38.73 14.40
N GLN A 42 -18.24 38.22 13.26
CA GLN A 42 -19.01 38.28 12.02
C GLN A 42 -20.31 37.50 12.10
N SER A 43 -21.34 38.02 11.43
CA SER A 43 -22.65 37.38 11.44
C SER A 43 -22.57 35.97 10.84
N ILE A 44 -23.22 35.01 11.49
CA ILE A 44 -23.23 33.63 11.01
C ILE A 44 -23.82 33.50 9.60
N ARG A 45 -24.82 34.35 9.29
CA ARG A 45 -25.38 34.48 7.94
C ARG A 45 -24.31 34.86 6.93
N PHE A 46 -23.49 35.87 7.21
CA PHE A 46 -22.39 36.25 6.32
C PHE A 46 -21.43 35.09 6.05
N LEU A 47 -20.98 34.39 7.10
CA LEU A 47 -20.04 33.28 6.99
C LEU A 47 -20.61 32.14 6.12
N ARG A 48 -21.88 31.78 6.34
CA ARG A 48 -22.56 30.71 5.62
C ARG A 48 -22.82 31.05 4.16
N GLU A 49 -23.37 32.24 3.88
CA GLU A 49 -23.75 32.62 2.51
C GLU A 49 -22.53 32.74 1.60
N TYR A 50 -21.44 33.38 2.06
CA TYR A 50 -20.23 33.48 1.24
C TYR A 50 -19.49 32.15 1.09
N SER A 51 -19.32 31.38 2.16
CA SER A 51 -18.61 30.09 2.05
C SER A 51 -19.36 29.13 1.13
N ALA A 52 -20.69 29.06 1.23
CA ALA A 52 -21.52 28.23 0.34
C ALA A 52 -21.49 28.71 -1.11
N ALA A 53 -21.52 30.02 -1.36
CA ALA A 53 -21.47 30.55 -2.73
C ALA A 53 -20.10 30.38 -3.39
N ILE A 54 -19.02 30.52 -2.61
CA ILE A 54 -17.65 30.24 -3.09
C ILE A 54 -17.49 28.77 -3.41
N GLU A 55 -17.92 27.87 -2.50
CA GLU A 55 -17.89 26.41 -2.73
C GLU A 55 -18.65 26.05 -4.00
N ARG A 56 -19.89 26.50 -4.15
CA ARG A 56 -20.72 26.20 -5.34
C ARG A 56 -20.07 26.63 -6.65
N ARG A 57 -19.33 27.74 -6.65
CA ARG A 57 -18.63 28.23 -7.85
C ARG A 57 -17.31 27.52 -8.12
N LEU A 58 -16.64 27.01 -7.09
CA LEU A 58 -15.41 26.22 -7.23
C LEU A 58 -15.71 24.75 -7.51
N LYS A 59 -16.90 24.27 -7.11
CA LYS A 59 -17.33 22.89 -7.32
C LYS A 59 -17.34 22.60 -8.81
N ARG A 60 -16.44 21.70 -9.22
CA ARG A 60 -16.35 21.20 -10.58
C ARG A 60 -16.75 19.75 -10.64
N ASP A 61 -17.15 19.34 -11.83
CA ASP A 61 -17.27 17.94 -12.16
C ASP A 61 -15.87 17.28 -12.01
N PRO A 62 -15.75 16.15 -11.29
CA PRO A 62 -14.49 15.42 -11.11
C PRO A 62 -13.73 15.10 -12.40
N SER A 63 -14.43 15.01 -13.54
CA SER A 63 -13.82 14.82 -14.86
C SER A 63 -12.88 15.95 -15.30
N TYR A 64 -12.94 17.12 -14.64
CA TYR A 64 -12.06 18.26 -14.90
C TYR A 64 -10.87 18.36 -13.94
N ALA A 65 -10.60 17.33 -13.13
CA ALA A 65 -9.45 17.31 -12.23
C ALA A 65 -8.13 17.51 -13.00
N GLY A 66 -7.28 18.43 -12.52
CA GLY A 66 -5.98 18.73 -13.13
C GLY A 66 -6.00 19.53 -14.45
N LEU A 67 -7.16 19.99 -14.94
CA LEU A 67 -7.26 20.78 -16.18
C LEU A 67 -6.93 22.28 -15.99
N GLY A 68 -6.61 22.69 -14.76
CA GLY A 68 -6.30 24.07 -14.43
C GLY A 68 -7.50 24.84 -13.91
N LEU A 69 -7.25 25.92 -13.16
CA LEU A 69 -8.28 26.77 -12.59
C LEU A 69 -8.86 27.73 -13.66
N ASP A 70 -10.19 27.84 -13.72
CA ASP A 70 -10.90 28.94 -14.35
C ASP A 70 -10.57 30.29 -13.69
N ASP A 71 -11.05 31.37 -14.31
CA ASP A 71 -10.79 32.73 -13.86
C ASP A 71 -11.23 32.99 -12.41
N PHE A 72 -12.30 32.33 -11.94
CA PHE A 72 -12.78 32.47 -10.57
C PHE A 72 -11.84 31.76 -9.59
N GLY A 73 -11.43 30.51 -9.88
CA GLY A 73 -10.45 29.77 -9.09
C GLY A 73 -9.11 30.49 -9.00
N LYS A 74 -8.61 31.02 -10.12
CA LYS A 74 -7.37 31.83 -10.16
C LYS A 74 -7.48 33.09 -9.32
N ALA A 75 -8.62 33.78 -9.38
CA ALA A 75 -8.88 34.96 -8.56
C ALA A 75 -8.95 34.60 -7.06
N CYS A 76 -9.56 33.47 -6.69
CA CYS A 76 -9.58 32.96 -5.32
C CYS A 76 -8.16 32.68 -4.78
N VAL A 77 -7.33 31.96 -5.54
CA VAL A 77 -5.93 31.68 -5.14
C VAL A 77 -5.13 32.99 -5.00
N SER A 78 -5.28 33.91 -5.96
CA SER A 78 -4.61 35.22 -5.94
C SER A 78 -5.10 36.13 -4.81
N ALA A 79 -6.34 35.96 -4.37
CA ALA A 79 -6.92 36.70 -3.25
C ALA A 79 -6.53 36.12 -1.87
N GLY A 80 -5.93 34.93 -1.82
CA GLY A 80 -5.45 34.32 -0.58
C GLY A 80 -6.41 33.32 0.07
N VAL A 81 -7.27 32.66 -0.74
CA VAL A 81 -8.26 31.67 -0.25
C VAL A 81 -7.63 30.58 0.63
N VAL A 82 -6.41 30.11 0.30
CA VAL A 82 -5.71 29.07 1.07
C VAL A 82 -5.48 29.51 2.51
N MET A 83 -4.92 30.71 2.69
CA MET A 83 -4.67 31.30 4.01
C MET A 83 -5.96 31.58 4.77
N THR A 84 -6.99 32.05 4.07
CA THR A 84 -8.28 32.35 4.65
C THR A 84 -8.99 31.10 5.15
N VAL A 85 -9.03 30.02 4.36
CA VAL A 85 -9.62 28.76 4.78
C VAL A 85 -8.87 28.23 6.00
N ALA A 86 -7.54 28.17 5.96
CA ALA A 86 -6.73 27.75 7.11
C ALA A 86 -7.00 28.58 8.37
N GLY A 87 -7.03 29.90 8.26
CA GLY A 87 -7.34 30.78 9.38
C GLY A 87 -8.76 30.63 9.91
N PHE A 88 -9.73 30.30 9.04
CA PHE A 88 -11.14 30.13 9.40
C PHE A 88 -11.41 28.78 10.08
N VAL A 89 -10.81 27.70 9.60
CA VAL A 89 -11.02 26.35 10.18
C VAL A 89 -10.30 26.17 11.52
N SER A 90 -9.20 26.90 11.77
CA SER A 90 -8.52 26.91 13.07
C SER A 90 -9.22 27.73 14.16
N ARG A 91 -10.34 28.40 13.85
CA ARG A 91 -11.04 29.21 14.85
C ARG A 91 -11.69 28.34 15.93
N PRO A 92 -11.70 28.81 17.19
CA PRO A 92 -12.44 28.13 18.23
C PRO A 92 -13.93 28.10 17.89
N GLN A 93 -14.60 27.04 18.30
CA GLN A 93 -16.03 26.86 18.08
C GLN A 93 -16.82 27.97 18.81
N PRO A 94 -17.83 28.57 18.17
CA PRO A 94 -18.67 29.56 18.82
C PRO A 94 -19.59 28.92 19.87
N PRO A 95 -20.20 29.72 20.78
CA PRO A 95 -21.23 29.24 21.70
C PRO A 95 -22.39 28.53 20.99
N THR A 96 -23.07 27.63 21.70
CA THR A 96 -23.98 26.59 21.18
C THR A 96 -25.08 27.03 20.21
N VAL A 97 -25.57 28.28 20.29
CA VAL A 97 -26.75 28.76 19.54
C VAL A 97 -26.55 28.79 18.01
N HIS A 98 -25.30 28.82 17.53
CA HIS A 98 -24.98 28.86 16.08
C HIS A 98 -23.96 27.80 15.65
N PHE A 99 -23.82 26.76 16.47
CA PHE A 99 -22.77 25.76 16.30
C PHE A 99 -22.86 25.04 14.94
N ARG A 100 -24.07 24.62 14.55
CA ARG A 100 -24.29 23.85 13.32
C ARG A 100 -24.03 24.68 12.07
N GLU A 101 -24.57 25.89 12.00
CA GLU A 101 -24.36 26.79 10.86
C GLU A 101 -22.89 27.17 10.71
N TYR A 102 -22.16 27.26 11.84
CA TYR A 102 -20.74 27.57 11.83
C TYR A 102 -19.92 26.41 11.27
N GLN A 103 -20.22 25.18 11.70
CA GLN A 103 -19.61 23.98 11.13
C GLN A 103 -19.89 23.84 9.64
N LEU A 104 -21.12 24.12 9.19
CA LEU A 104 -21.46 24.11 7.77
C LEU A 104 -20.64 25.15 6.98
N ALA A 105 -20.41 26.33 7.55
CA ALA A 105 -19.55 27.33 6.93
C ALA A 105 -18.09 26.85 6.85
N GLN A 106 -17.56 26.20 7.89
CA GLN A 106 -16.21 25.60 7.88
C GLN A 106 -16.11 24.46 6.86
N GLN A 107 -17.14 23.64 6.73
CA GLN A 107 -17.23 22.56 5.74
C GLN A 107 -17.15 23.12 4.32
N ASN A 108 -17.94 24.14 3.99
CA ASN A 108 -17.90 24.79 2.69
C ASN A 108 -16.53 25.44 2.40
N ALA A 109 -15.87 25.99 3.42
CA ALA A 109 -14.53 26.54 3.29
C ALA A 109 -13.49 25.44 2.99
N LEU A 110 -13.52 24.31 3.69
CA LEU A 110 -12.67 23.15 3.40
C LEU A 110 -12.96 22.55 2.01
N ALA A 111 -14.23 22.40 1.63
CA ALA A 111 -14.61 21.93 0.31
C ALA A 111 -14.10 22.85 -0.80
N SER A 112 -14.14 24.17 -0.59
CA SER A 112 -13.54 25.15 -1.50
C SER A 112 -12.03 24.92 -1.68
N LEU A 113 -11.30 24.69 -0.58
CA LEU A 113 -9.87 24.39 -0.63
C LEU A 113 -9.60 23.04 -1.32
N TYR A 114 -10.40 22.01 -1.03
CA TYR A 114 -10.32 20.72 -1.71
C TYR A 114 -10.48 20.85 -3.23
N HIS A 115 -11.52 21.58 -3.69
CA HIS A 115 -11.75 21.81 -5.12
C HIS A 115 -10.60 22.57 -5.79
N ILE A 116 -9.97 23.50 -5.08
CA ILE A 116 -8.75 24.17 -5.57
C ILE A 116 -7.61 23.17 -5.72
N CYS A 117 -7.32 22.37 -4.68
CA CYS A 117 -6.23 21.39 -4.72
C CYS A 117 -6.39 20.37 -5.86
N VAL A 118 -7.62 19.89 -6.09
CA VAL A 118 -7.91 18.92 -7.16
C VAL A 118 -7.92 19.58 -8.55
N GLY A 119 -8.37 20.83 -8.65
CA GLY A 119 -8.53 21.55 -9.92
C GLY A 119 -7.24 22.11 -10.53
N CYS A 120 -6.18 22.32 -9.73
CA CYS A 120 -4.94 22.93 -10.18
C CYS A 120 -4.21 22.11 -11.26
N ASP A 121 -3.75 22.79 -12.30
CA ASP A 121 -2.73 22.24 -13.22
C ASP A 121 -1.34 22.17 -12.55
N SER A 122 -0.34 21.66 -13.26
CA SER A 122 1.01 21.52 -12.72
C SER A 122 1.67 22.85 -12.30
N THR A 123 1.34 23.96 -12.96
CA THR A 123 1.94 25.29 -12.69
C THR A 123 1.24 25.95 -11.50
N GLU A 124 -0.09 25.92 -11.49
CA GLU A 124 -0.91 26.47 -10.41
C GLU A 124 -0.66 25.71 -9.10
N ARG A 125 -0.42 24.40 -9.19
CA ARG A 125 -0.10 23.56 -8.04
C ARG A 125 1.13 24.04 -7.29
N ILE A 126 2.17 24.53 -7.98
CA ILE A 126 3.36 25.10 -7.32
C ILE A 126 2.95 26.29 -6.45
N THR A 127 2.09 27.17 -6.97
CA THR A 127 1.62 28.37 -6.24
C THR A 127 0.75 27.99 -5.05
N VAL A 128 -0.18 27.05 -5.22
CA VAL A 128 -1.05 26.59 -4.13
C VAL A 128 -0.25 25.85 -3.06
N THR A 129 0.70 24.99 -3.45
CA THR A 129 1.61 24.29 -2.54
C THR A 129 2.47 25.28 -1.74
N ASP A 130 3.00 26.33 -2.37
CA ASP A 130 3.74 27.39 -1.67
C ASP A 130 2.89 28.11 -0.61
N GLN A 131 1.63 28.45 -0.95
CA GLN A 131 0.69 29.04 0.02
C GLN A 131 0.36 28.08 1.17
N ILE A 132 0.20 26.78 0.88
CA ILE A 132 -0.07 25.75 1.89
C ILE A 132 1.08 25.62 2.88
N LEU A 133 2.32 25.58 2.37
CA LEU A 133 3.53 25.50 3.19
C LEU A 133 3.75 26.77 4.00
N THR A 134 3.63 27.94 3.37
CA THR A 134 3.80 29.25 4.02
C THR A 134 2.74 29.48 5.11
N GLY A 135 1.52 29.01 4.90
CA GLY A 135 0.41 29.16 5.83
C GLY A 135 0.35 28.15 6.97
N ASP A 136 1.27 27.17 6.96
CA ASP A 136 1.22 25.99 7.82
C ASP A 136 -0.18 25.34 7.83
N VAL A 137 -0.78 25.25 6.64
CA VAL A 137 -2.16 24.75 6.47
C VAL A 137 -2.24 23.30 6.94
N THR A 138 -1.17 22.53 6.74
CA THR A 138 -1.04 21.16 7.20
C THR A 138 -1.23 21.05 8.70
N ALA A 139 -0.46 21.77 9.52
CA ALA A 139 -0.62 21.71 10.97
C ALA A 139 -2.00 22.18 11.44
N ARG A 140 -2.65 23.07 10.68
CA ARG A 140 -4.02 23.54 10.97
C ARG A 140 -5.10 22.53 10.63
N LEU A 141 -4.87 21.66 9.64
CA LEU A 141 -5.78 20.57 9.28
C LEU A 141 -5.65 19.37 10.22
N MET A 142 -4.48 19.17 10.83
CA MET A 142 -4.24 18.02 11.72
C MET A 142 -5.25 17.91 12.88
N PRO A 143 -5.57 18.97 13.65
CA PRO A 143 -6.62 18.92 14.67
C PRO A 143 -8.02 18.62 14.10
N MET A 144 -8.28 18.95 12.83
CA MET A 144 -9.57 18.67 12.20
C MET A 144 -9.76 17.18 11.91
N LEU A 145 -8.68 16.39 11.84
CA LEU A 145 -8.74 14.93 11.73
C LEU A 145 -9.32 14.27 13.00
N ASP A 146 -9.27 14.96 14.14
CA ASP A 146 -9.83 14.53 15.42
C ASP A 146 -11.23 15.12 15.68
N HIS A 147 -11.78 15.88 14.73
CA HIS A 147 -13.03 16.59 14.93
C HIS A 147 -14.24 15.65 14.92
N ASP A 148 -15.25 15.91 15.78
CA ASP A 148 -16.43 15.03 15.89
C ASP A 148 -17.30 14.98 14.64
N ASN A 149 -17.46 16.13 13.97
CA ASN A 149 -18.16 16.23 12.69
C ASN A 149 -17.39 15.47 11.59
N TRP A 150 -18.03 14.45 11.00
CA TRP A 150 -17.46 13.60 9.96
C TRP A 150 -17.09 14.36 8.69
N ASP A 151 -17.91 15.31 8.23
CA ASP A 151 -17.63 16.06 7.00
C ASP A 151 -16.34 16.89 7.11
N LEU A 152 -16.12 17.53 8.27
CA LEU A 152 -14.90 18.31 8.52
C LEU A 152 -13.66 17.42 8.56
N ARG A 153 -13.74 16.26 9.23
CA ARG A 153 -12.68 15.26 9.29
C ARG A 153 -12.36 14.70 7.90
N SER A 154 -13.40 14.29 7.18
CA SER A 154 -13.30 13.69 5.85
C SER A 154 -12.70 14.66 4.83
N LEU A 155 -13.19 15.91 4.78
CA LEU A 155 -12.62 16.92 3.89
C LEU A 155 -11.16 17.24 4.25
N SER A 156 -10.83 17.33 5.53
CA SER A 156 -9.45 17.57 5.97
C SER A 156 -8.52 16.43 5.53
N ALA A 157 -8.96 15.18 5.68
CA ALA A 157 -8.24 14.02 5.18
C ALA A 157 -8.09 14.07 3.64
N CYS A 158 -9.18 14.31 2.90
CA CYS A 158 -9.16 14.41 1.43
C CYS A 158 -8.21 15.50 0.92
N ILE A 159 -8.13 16.66 1.60
CA ILE A 159 -7.16 17.71 1.26
C ILE A 159 -5.73 17.20 1.46
N LEU A 160 -5.42 16.61 2.62
CA LEU A 160 -4.08 16.07 2.90
C LEU A 160 -3.68 14.96 1.92
N ILE A 161 -4.60 14.05 1.57
CA ILE A 161 -4.38 12.98 0.60
C ILE A 161 -4.13 13.56 -0.80
N THR A 162 -4.91 14.57 -1.21
CA THR A 162 -4.72 15.26 -2.49
C THR A 162 -3.32 15.90 -2.56
N LEU A 163 -2.86 16.47 -1.45
CA LEU A 163 -1.50 17.02 -1.35
C LEU A 163 -0.43 15.92 -1.33
N ALA A 164 -0.70 14.75 -0.75
CA ALA A 164 0.20 13.60 -0.75
C ALA A 164 0.51 13.09 -2.17
N ALA A 165 -0.45 13.21 -3.08
CA ALA A 165 -0.27 12.87 -4.49
C ALA A 165 0.67 13.84 -5.23
N ASP A 166 0.97 15.01 -4.66
CA ASP A 166 1.96 15.95 -5.19
C ASP A 166 3.35 15.68 -4.62
N THR A 167 4.23 15.11 -5.46
CA THR A 167 5.62 14.82 -5.10
C THR A 167 6.41 16.04 -4.65
N ALA A 168 6.06 17.25 -5.12
CA ALA A 168 6.74 18.48 -4.73
C ALA A 168 6.39 18.84 -3.28
N TYR A 169 5.09 18.84 -2.95
CA TYR A 169 4.62 19.05 -1.58
C TYR A 169 5.22 18.04 -0.61
N VAL A 170 5.15 16.74 -0.93
CA VAL A 170 5.74 15.68 -0.08
C VAL A 170 7.25 15.84 0.08
N GLY A 171 7.95 16.33 -0.96
CA GLY A 171 9.38 16.63 -0.92
C GLY A 171 9.77 17.80 0.00
N CYS A 172 8.84 18.72 0.25
CA CYS A 172 9.03 19.85 1.17
C CYS A 172 8.76 19.50 2.64
N LEU A 173 8.05 18.40 2.91
CA LEU A 173 7.75 17.97 4.28
C LEU A 173 8.92 17.23 4.91
N THR A 174 9.11 17.44 6.21
CA THR A 174 10.03 16.59 6.98
C THR A 174 9.49 15.17 7.09
N ILE A 175 10.39 14.20 7.23
CA ILE A 175 10.03 12.80 7.44
C ILE A 175 9.15 12.61 8.69
N ALA A 176 9.42 13.37 9.76
CA ALA A 176 8.63 13.34 10.99
C ALA A 176 7.20 13.85 10.76
N THR A 177 7.04 14.96 10.03
CA THR A 177 5.72 15.52 9.67
C THR A 177 4.93 14.55 8.81
N ARG A 178 5.57 13.89 7.83
CA ARG A 178 4.92 12.87 7.01
C ARG A 178 4.41 11.68 7.83
N GLY A 179 5.24 11.18 8.75
CA GLY A 179 4.85 10.12 9.67
C GLY A 179 3.68 10.53 10.58
N GLU A 180 3.67 11.78 11.06
CA GLU A 180 2.58 12.33 11.87
C GLU A 180 1.25 12.38 11.12
N ILE A 181 1.25 12.92 9.90
CA ILE A 181 0.06 12.95 9.04
C ILE A 181 -0.45 11.52 8.82
N ALA A 182 0.45 10.61 8.48
CA ALA A 182 0.09 9.22 8.23
C ALA A 182 -0.54 8.53 9.45
N VAL A 183 0.02 8.75 10.66
CA VAL A 183 -0.57 8.27 11.92
C VAL A 183 -1.98 8.82 12.12
N CYS A 184 -2.17 10.14 11.97
CA CYS A 184 -3.50 10.73 12.16
C CYS A 184 -4.52 10.25 11.12
N LEU A 185 -4.10 10.03 9.87
CA LEU A 185 -4.96 9.47 8.83
C LEU A 185 -5.35 8.01 9.15
N CYS A 186 -4.45 7.18 9.69
CA CYS A 186 -4.83 5.86 10.18
C CYS A 186 -5.84 5.95 11.35
N CYS A 187 -5.66 6.90 12.28
CA CYS A 187 -6.63 7.12 13.36
C CYS A 187 -8.02 7.52 12.83
N VAL A 188 -8.10 8.32 11.76
CA VAL A 188 -9.37 8.64 11.10
C VAL A 188 -10.07 7.36 10.65
N VAL A 189 -9.33 6.46 9.99
CA VAL A 189 -9.88 5.20 9.48
C VAL A 189 -10.42 4.33 10.61
N LEU A 190 -9.64 4.12 11.68
CA LEU A 190 -10.04 3.29 12.81
C LEU A 190 -11.28 3.84 13.53
N ARG A 191 -11.34 5.15 13.76
CA ARG A 191 -12.49 5.78 14.42
C ARG A 191 -13.73 5.79 13.55
N ASP A 192 -13.56 5.97 12.24
CA ASP A 192 -14.68 5.88 11.31
C ASP A 192 -15.25 4.46 11.30
N LEU A 193 -14.40 3.42 11.36
CA LEU A 193 -14.83 2.03 11.47
C LEU A 193 -15.61 1.76 12.76
N GLU A 194 -15.11 2.22 13.90
CA GLU A 194 -15.80 2.10 15.21
C GLU A 194 -17.17 2.79 15.16
N ARG A 195 -17.23 4.03 14.68
CA ARG A 195 -18.49 4.79 14.58
C ARG A 195 -19.49 4.18 13.60
N ILE A 196 -19.02 3.62 12.49
CA ILE A 196 -19.89 2.90 11.55
C ILE A 196 -20.42 1.63 12.21
N GLY A 197 -19.56 0.87 12.89
CA GLY A 197 -19.95 -0.31 13.68
C GLY A 197 -21.02 0.03 14.70
N ASP A 198 -20.80 1.04 15.53
CA ASP A 198 -21.76 1.52 16.53
C ASP A 198 -23.09 1.94 15.89
N ARG A 199 -23.06 2.63 14.76
CA ARG A 199 -24.27 3.04 14.04
C ARG A 199 -25.03 1.85 13.51
N ILE A 200 -24.35 0.87 12.91
CA ILE A 200 -24.97 -0.37 12.42
C ILE A 200 -25.58 -1.11 13.61
N GLU A 201 -24.85 -1.22 14.71
CA GLU A 201 -25.29 -1.96 15.89
C GLU A 201 -26.52 -1.34 16.56
N ASN A 202 -26.54 -0.01 16.65
CA ASN A 202 -27.58 0.76 17.32
C ASN A 202 -28.63 1.34 16.36
N HIS A 203 -28.60 0.99 15.06
CA HIS A 203 -29.52 1.57 14.09
C HIS A 203 -30.97 1.18 14.41
N PRO A 204 -31.91 2.13 14.56
CA PRO A 204 -33.29 1.82 14.94
C PRO A 204 -34.02 0.94 13.91
N THR A 205 -33.56 0.90 12.65
CA THR A 205 -34.12 0.04 11.60
C THR A 205 -33.49 -1.36 11.51
N LYS A 206 -32.63 -1.80 12.44
CA LYS A 206 -32.34 -3.24 12.61
C LYS A 206 -33.64 -4.06 12.80
N MET A 207 -34.72 -3.43 13.29
CA MET A 207 -36.05 -4.04 13.39
C MET A 207 -36.89 -4.00 12.09
N LEU A 208 -36.50 -3.22 11.07
CA LEU A 208 -37.33 -2.93 9.89
C LEU A 208 -36.68 -3.29 8.53
N GLY A 209 -35.46 -3.84 8.52
CA GLY A 209 -34.90 -4.50 7.34
C GLY A 209 -34.49 -3.60 6.17
N ALA A 210 -34.40 -2.28 6.36
CA ALA A 210 -33.89 -1.35 5.36
C ALA A 210 -33.03 -0.27 6.03
N VAL A 211 -31.72 -0.38 5.85
CA VAL A 211 -30.76 0.71 6.12
C VAL A 211 -30.41 1.29 4.75
N ASP A 212 -30.44 2.62 4.59
CA ASP A 212 -30.03 3.25 3.34
C ASP A 212 -28.52 3.06 3.14
N ILE A 213 -28.17 2.12 2.27
CA ILE A 213 -26.80 1.67 2.01
C ILE A 213 -25.97 2.82 1.42
N HIS A 214 -26.63 3.79 0.76
CA HIS A 214 -25.95 4.96 0.22
C HIS A 214 -25.34 5.85 1.31
N GLU A 215 -25.89 5.83 2.53
CA GLU A 215 -25.32 6.58 3.67
C GLU A 215 -23.94 6.04 4.10
N PHE A 216 -23.68 4.74 3.86
CA PHE A 216 -22.47 4.05 4.32
C PHE A 216 -21.43 3.82 3.23
N HIS A 217 -21.82 3.79 1.96
CA HIS A 217 -20.87 3.64 0.85
C HIS A 217 -19.80 4.74 0.80
N ALA A 218 -20.20 6.00 1.02
CA ALA A 218 -19.28 7.12 1.01
C ALA A 218 -18.20 7.03 2.12
N PRO A 219 -18.56 6.75 3.40
CA PRO A 219 -17.58 6.49 4.45
C PRO A 219 -16.59 5.35 4.14
N LEU A 220 -17.04 4.23 3.59
CA LEU A 220 -16.17 3.08 3.30
C LEU A 220 -15.20 3.37 2.15
N ALA A 221 -15.69 3.97 1.07
CA ALA A 221 -14.84 4.44 -0.02
C ALA A 221 -13.83 5.49 0.46
N HIS A 222 -14.24 6.35 1.40
CA HIS A 222 -13.38 7.33 2.03
C HIS A 222 -12.22 6.66 2.81
N GLN A 223 -12.48 5.63 3.60
CA GLN A 223 -11.44 4.90 4.34
C GLN A 223 -10.36 4.30 3.43
N GLN A 224 -10.76 3.65 2.34
CA GLN A 224 -9.82 3.14 1.35
C GLN A 224 -9.00 4.29 0.74
N HIS A 225 -9.64 5.40 0.38
CA HIS A 225 -8.96 6.56 -0.16
C HIS A 225 -7.94 7.15 0.83
N VAL A 226 -8.29 7.20 2.12
CA VAL A 226 -7.41 7.65 3.20
C VAL A 226 -6.18 6.77 3.32
N LEU A 227 -6.33 5.45 3.35
CA LEU A 227 -5.18 4.53 3.43
C LEU A 227 -4.31 4.55 2.18
N ARG A 228 -4.88 4.79 0.99
CA ARG A 228 -4.07 5.03 -0.22
C ARG A 228 -3.20 6.28 -0.07
N GLY A 229 -3.78 7.36 0.46
CA GLY A 229 -3.03 8.59 0.76
C GLY A 229 -1.98 8.41 1.86
N VAL A 230 -2.23 7.57 2.87
CA VAL A 230 -1.19 7.12 3.82
C VAL A 230 -0.05 6.49 3.04
N GLY A 231 -0.34 5.54 2.15
CA GLY A 231 0.65 4.95 1.26
C GLY A 231 1.47 6.00 0.49
N ASP A 232 0.82 7.03 -0.05
CA ASP A 232 1.50 8.14 -0.76
C ASP A 232 2.44 8.95 0.15
N PHE A 233 2.03 9.25 1.38
CA PHE A 233 2.90 9.89 2.37
C PHE A 233 4.09 9.04 2.79
N LEU A 234 4.00 7.71 2.67
CA LEU A 234 5.07 6.79 3.03
C LEU A 234 5.98 6.41 1.85
N LYS A 235 5.56 6.70 0.61
CA LYS A 235 6.38 6.45 -0.58
C LYS A 235 7.65 7.32 -0.55
N PRO A 236 8.85 6.73 -0.78
CA PRO A 236 10.05 7.53 -0.90
C PRO A 236 9.98 8.41 -2.16
N HIS A 237 10.48 9.64 -2.08
CA HIS A 237 10.49 10.58 -3.22
C HIS A 237 11.31 10.04 -4.40
N VAL A 238 12.39 9.32 -4.09
CA VAL A 238 13.12 8.51 -5.07
C VAL A 238 12.56 7.09 -5.01
N PRO A 239 11.96 6.57 -6.09
CA PRO A 239 11.46 5.21 -6.13
C PRO A 239 12.54 4.24 -5.62
N HIS A 240 12.12 3.32 -4.74
CA HIS A 240 12.93 2.22 -4.22
C HIS A 240 14.01 2.55 -3.19
N ALA A 241 14.17 3.80 -2.76
CA ALA A 241 15.08 4.10 -1.65
C ALA A 241 14.56 3.51 -0.32
N VAL A 242 15.36 2.63 0.31
CA VAL A 242 15.02 2.05 1.63
C VAL A 242 15.26 3.04 2.76
N ARG A 243 16.28 3.90 2.63
CA ARG A 243 16.70 4.81 3.70
C ARG A 243 15.60 5.78 4.16
N PRO A 244 14.83 6.46 3.29
CA PRO A 244 13.74 7.31 3.73
C PRO A 244 12.66 6.54 4.52
N ARG A 245 12.39 5.28 4.15
CA ARG A 245 11.45 4.41 4.88
C ARG A 245 11.97 4.11 6.28
N LEU A 246 13.26 3.80 6.41
CA LEU A 246 13.90 3.61 7.71
C LEU A 246 13.87 4.86 8.58
N GLU A 247 14.19 6.02 8.01
CA GLU A 247 14.17 7.30 8.73
C GLU A 247 12.74 7.63 9.21
N LEU A 248 11.73 7.29 8.40
CA LEU A 248 10.32 7.43 8.76
C LEU A 248 9.95 6.52 9.94
N LEU A 249 10.27 5.23 9.85
CA LEU A 249 9.97 4.27 10.92
C LEU A 249 10.74 4.57 12.22
N LYS A 250 11.94 5.16 12.13
CA LYS A 250 12.66 5.65 13.31
C LYS A 250 12.00 6.86 13.95
N ALA A 251 11.43 7.75 13.14
CA ALA A 251 10.77 8.95 13.62
C ALA A 251 9.40 8.64 14.23
N ARG A 252 8.63 7.73 13.62
CA ARG A 252 7.25 7.37 14.01
C ARG A 252 7.01 5.86 13.89
N PRO A 253 7.58 5.03 14.78
CA PRO A 253 7.39 3.58 14.74
C PRO A 253 5.94 3.15 15.02
N GLU A 254 5.17 3.96 15.75
CA GLU A 254 3.76 3.71 16.09
C GLU A 254 2.85 3.61 14.86
N ILE A 255 3.26 4.14 13.71
CA ILE A 255 2.53 3.98 12.45
C ILE A 255 2.28 2.52 12.09
N LEU A 256 3.21 1.63 12.47
CA LEU A 256 3.08 0.19 12.23
C LEU A 256 1.92 -0.38 13.04
N ASP A 257 1.75 0.06 14.28
CA ASP A 257 0.66 -0.43 15.13
C ASP A 257 -0.68 -0.06 14.51
N TYR A 258 -0.85 1.21 14.13
CA TYR A 258 -2.07 1.69 13.51
C TYR A 258 -2.35 1.04 12.16
N LEU A 259 -1.32 0.78 11.35
CA LEU A 259 -1.48 0.06 10.09
C LEU A 259 -1.85 -1.41 10.31
N PHE A 260 -1.27 -2.07 11.31
CA PHE A 260 -1.70 -3.42 11.69
C PHE A 260 -3.13 -3.42 12.20
N ASP A 261 -3.51 -2.47 13.06
CA ASP A 261 -4.87 -2.33 13.57
C ASP A 261 -5.85 -2.15 12.40
N CYS A 262 -5.52 -1.30 11.42
CA CYS A 262 -6.33 -1.15 10.20
C CYS A 262 -6.39 -2.45 9.37
N ALA A 263 -5.32 -3.25 9.34
CA ALA A 263 -5.23 -4.49 8.57
C ALA A 263 -5.95 -5.67 9.23
N ILE A 264 -6.13 -5.66 10.55
CA ILE A 264 -6.83 -6.71 11.31
C ILE A 264 -8.27 -6.35 11.63
N VAL A 265 -8.76 -5.16 11.23
CA VAL A 265 -10.18 -4.84 11.40
C VAL A 265 -11.01 -5.88 10.62
N PRO A 266 -11.93 -6.58 11.29
CA PRO A 266 -12.81 -7.53 10.62
C PRO A 266 -13.74 -6.79 9.65
N GLY A 267 -14.16 -7.47 8.58
CA GLY A 267 -15.19 -6.92 7.70
C GLY A 267 -16.45 -6.62 8.50
N LEU A 268 -16.97 -5.38 8.39
CA LEU A 268 -18.20 -4.99 9.08
C LEU A 268 -19.40 -5.79 8.52
N PRO A 269 -20.25 -6.38 9.39
CA PRO A 269 -21.48 -7.03 8.95
C PRO A 269 -22.32 -6.09 8.08
N GLY A 270 -22.76 -6.59 6.92
CA GLY A 270 -23.53 -5.82 5.93
C GLY A 270 -22.69 -4.94 5.00
N TYR A 271 -21.37 -4.81 5.22
CA TYR A 271 -20.48 -3.98 4.41
C TYR A 271 -19.11 -4.62 4.13
N PRO A 272 -19.07 -5.83 3.55
CA PRO A 272 -17.81 -6.53 3.27
C PRO A 272 -16.97 -5.85 2.17
N LEU A 273 -17.51 -4.85 1.47
CA LEU A 273 -16.81 -4.09 0.41
C LEU A 273 -15.69 -3.18 0.92
N SER A 274 -15.53 -2.98 2.23
CA SER A 274 -14.42 -2.18 2.74
C SER A 274 -13.09 -2.78 2.32
N ALA A 275 -12.35 -2.05 1.48
CA ALA A 275 -11.00 -2.41 1.07
C ALA A 275 -9.93 -1.90 2.05
N ALA A 276 -10.34 -1.39 3.22
CA ALA A 276 -9.44 -0.71 4.14
C ALA A 276 -8.34 -1.66 4.64
N ASN A 277 -8.71 -2.85 5.13
CA ASN A 277 -7.76 -3.86 5.59
C ASN A 277 -6.76 -4.30 4.49
N ALA A 278 -7.24 -4.53 3.26
CA ALA A 278 -6.42 -4.86 2.10
C ALA A 278 -5.45 -3.72 1.75
N THR A 279 -5.92 -2.48 1.79
CA THR A 279 -5.08 -1.30 1.50
C THR A 279 -4.03 -1.09 2.59
N ALA A 280 -4.40 -1.24 3.87
CA ALA A 280 -3.45 -1.19 4.99
C ALA A 280 -2.38 -2.29 4.87
N SER A 281 -2.79 -3.51 4.51
CA SER A 281 -1.89 -4.64 4.25
C SER A 281 -0.89 -4.33 3.12
N GLU A 282 -1.36 -3.70 2.04
CA GLU A 282 -0.52 -3.26 0.92
C GLU A 282 0.49 -2.20 1.34
N VAL A 283 0.06 -1.21 2.14
CA VAL A 283 0.95 -0.17 2.68
C VAL A 283 2.02 -0.79 3.59
N LEU A 284 1.65 -1.70 4.49
CA LEU A 284 2.59 -2.45 5.35
C LEU A 284 3.61 -3.22 4.51
N SER A 285 3.15 -3.96 3.50
CA SER A 285 4.03 -4.74 2.62
C SER A 285 5.04 -3.85 1.88
N LYS A 286 4.59 -2.68 1.38
CA LYS A 286 5.43 -1.69 0.68
C LYS A 286 6.47 -1.05 1.59
N LEU A 287 6.15 -0.80 2.87
CA LEU A 287 7.11 -0.25 3.83
C LEU A 287 8.36 -1.13 3.98
N ILE A 288 8.20 -2.45 3.83
CA ILE A 288 9.29 -3.42 3.92
C ILE A 288 9.64 -4.11 2.61
N GLU A 289 9.20 -3.57 1.48
CA GLU A 289 9.51 -4.14 0.18
C GLU A 289 11.02 -4.10 -0.10
N TRP A 290 11.54 -5.21 -0.63
CA TRP A 290 12.91 -5.30 -1.11
C TRP A 290 13.19 -4.26 -2.19
N PRO A 291 14.41 -3.71 -2.23
CA PRO A 291 14.87 -3.00 -3.43
C PRO A 291 14.65 -3.87 -4.67
N PRO A 292 14.16 -3.29 -5.79
CA PRO A 292 13.79 -4.05 -6.98
C PRO A 292 14.99 -4.71 -7.66
N HIS A 293 16.20 -4.26 -7.37
CA HIS A 293 17.42 -4.90 -7.86
C HIS A 293 17.89 -6.03 -6.95
N LEU A 294 17.23 -6.30 -5.82
CA LEU A 294 17.54 -7.46 -4.97
C LEU A 294 16.54 -8.59 -5.23
N VAL A 295 17.06 -9.82 -5.23
CA VAL A 295 16.27 -11.04 -5.16
C VAL A 295 16.68 -11.75 -3.89
N PRO A 296 15.77 -11.93 -2.90
CA PRO A 296 16.12 -12.59 -1.65
C PRO A 296 16.81 -13.94 -1.89
N GLY A 297 17.89 -14.20 -1.14
CA GLY A 297 18.66 -15.46 -1.23
C GLY A 297 19.61 -15.55 -2.41
N VAL A 298 19.74 -14.51 -3.24
CA VAL A 298 20.69 -14.47 -4.36
C VAL A 298 21.89 -13.60 -4.00
N SER A 299 23.07 -14.22 -3.97
CA SER A 299 24.35 -13.53 -3.88
C SER A 299 24.72 -12.92 -5.22
N THR A 300 25.26 -11.70 -5.21
CA THR A 300 25.61 -10.95 -6.42
C THR A 300 26.92 -10.19 -6.16
N PRO A 301 27.92 -10.26 -7.05
CA PRO A 301 29.17 -9.49 -6.93
C PRO A 301 29.03 -7.98 -7.17
N MET A 302 27.82 -7.48 -7.41
CA MET A 302 27.51 -6.04 -7.37
C MET A 302 28.08 -5.36 -6.14
N ASP A 303 28.35 -4.05 -6.25
CA ASP A 303 28.90 -3.19 -5.17
C ASP A 303 28.35 -3.60 -3.80
N SER A 304 29.17 -4.37 -3.08
CA SER A 304 28.83 -4.94 -1.78
C SER A 304 28.52 -3.83 -0.78
N ALA A 305 29.01 -2.60 -1.01
CA ALA A 305 28.70 -1.43 -0.22
C ALA A 305 27.31 -0.87 -0.52
N LEU A 306 26.84 -0.84 -1.77
CA LEU A 306 25.47 -0.41 -2.08
C LEU A 306 24.46 -1.42 -1.55
N LYS A 307 24.63 -2.70 -1.90
CA LYS A 307 23.77 -3.79 -1.42
C LYS A 307 23.79 -3.86 0.11
N GLY A 308 24.97 -3.76 0.71
CA GLY A 308 25.14 -3.75 2.17
C GLY A 308 24.43 -2.58 2.85
N ARG A 309 24.46 -1.38 2.25
CA ARG A 309 23.76 -0.20 2.79
C ARG A 309 22.24 -0.34 2.74
N GLU A 310 21.69 -0.73 1.60
CA GLU A 310 20.23 -0.89 1.46
C GLU A 310 19.71 -2.08 2.26
N TRP A 311 20.44 -3.19 2.25
CA TRP A 311 20.14 -4.35 3.08
C TRP A 311 20.12 -3.99 4.56
N LYS A 312 21.17 -3.29 5.04
CA LYS A 312 21.23 -2.82 6.43
C LYS A 312 20.09 -1.88 6.77
N ALA A 313 19.67 -1.03 5.84
CA ALA A 313 18.53 -0.15 6.08
C ALA A 313 17.23 -0.95 6.20
N LEU A 314 17.02 -1.94 5.30
CA LEU A 314 15.84 -2.80 5.31
C LEU A 314 15.80 -3.67 6.56
N SER A 315 16.93 -4.27 6.94
CA SER A 315 17.01 -5.08 8.15
C SER A 315 16.67 -4.25 9.39
N GLN A 316 17.07 -2.98 9.44
CA GLN A 316 16.67 -2.08 10.53
C GLN A 316 15.16 -1.75 10.49
N CYS A 317 14.54 -1.58 9.32
CA CYS A 317 13.09 -1.44 9.23
C CYS A 317 12.37 -2.68 9.80
N LEU A 318 12.84 -3.87 9.41
CA LEU A 318 12.29 -5.14 9.88
C LEU A 318 12.50 -5.32 11.39
N THR A 319 13.65 -4.89 11.95
CA THR A 319 13.87 -4.87 13.40
C THR A 319 12.89 -3.94 14.13
N ILE A 320 12.52 -2.79 13.53
CA ILE A 320 11.51 -1.90 14.13
C ILE A 320 10.15 -2.61 14.18
N ILE A 321 9.78 -3.35 13.14
CA ILE A 321 8.53 -4.14 13.10
C ILE A 321 8.54 -5.23 14.16
N THR A 322 9.59 -6.03 14.24
CA THR A 322 9.67 -7.12 15.23
C THR A 322 9.85 -6.62 16.68
N SER A 323 10.12 -5.32 16.86
CA SER A 323 10.13 -4.68 18.17
C SER A 323 8.75 -4.17 18.63
N ARG A 324 7.74 -4.17 17.75
CA ARG A 324 6.37 -3.77 18.12
C ARG A 324 5.71 -4.87 18.94
N GLU A 325 4.83 -4.46 19.84
CA GLU A 325 4.04 -5.38 20.65
C GLU A 325 3.11 -6.21 19.77
N GLU A 326 3.01 -7.51 20.05
CA GLU A 326 2.12 -8.45 19.35
C GLU A 326 2.26 -8.49 17.82
N TRP A 327 3.39 -8.03 17.27
CA TRP A 327 3.61 -7.94 15.81
C TRP A 327 3.32 -9.26 15.09
N MET A 328 3.68 -10.39 15.72
CA MET A 328 3.49 -11.73 15.17
C MET A 328 2.01 -12.14 15.20
N GLU A 329 1.31 -11.90 16.31
CA GLU A 329 -0.13 -12.18 16.42
C GLU A 329 -0.93 -11.30 15.45
N LYS A 330 -0.53 -10.03 15.26
CA LYS A 330 -1.16 -9.13 14.27
C LYS A 330 -1.03 -9.67 12.84
N ILE A 331 0.12 -10.21 12.45
CA ILE A 331 0.31 -10.84 11.13
C ILE A 331 -0.55 -12.11 11.00
N VAL A 332 -0.64 -12.90 12.07
CA VAL A 332 -1.50 -14.09 12.10
C VAL A 332 -2.97 -13.69 11.96
N GLU A 333 -3.41 -12.68 12.70
CA GLU A 333 -4.79 -12.20 12.69
C GLU A 333 -5.21 -11.66 11.33
N MET A 334 -4.31 -10.95 10.61
CA MET A 334 -4.54 -10.56 9.22
C MET A 334 -4.90 -11.76 8.33
N TRP A 335 -4.26 -12.92 8.56
CA TRP A 335 -4.57 -14.15 7.83
C TRP A 335 -5.85 -14.82 8.31
N MET A 336 -6.07 -14.89 9.63
CA MET A 336 -7.23 -15.56 10.22
C MET A 336 -8.53 -14.87 9.81
N ASN A 337 -8.59 -13.54 9.83
CA ASN A 337 -9.73 -12.75 9.35
C ASN A 337 -10.20 -13.14 7.93
N MET A 338 -9.26 -13.51 7.06
CA MET A 338 -9.59 -13.98 5.70
C MET A 338 -10.09 -15.43 5.71
N VAL A 339 -9.47 -16.32 6.49
CA VAL A 339 -9.77 -17.75 6.47
C VAL A 339 -11.09 -18.07 7.16
N GLU A 340 -11.44 -17.33 8.22
CA GLU A 340 -12.65 -17.56 9.01
C GLU A 340 -13.93 -17.22 8.24
N GLN A 341 -13.85 -16.35 7.25
CA GLN A 341 -14.96 -16.00 6.38
C GLN A 341 -14.95 -16.88 5.12
N THR A 342 -16.06 -17.56 4.81
CA THR A 342 -16.21 -18.29 3.55
C THR A 342 -16.84 -17.42 2.45
N HIS A 343 -16.76 -17.85 1.19
CA HIS A 343 -17.49 -17.19 0.09
C HIS A 343 -19.00 -17.22 0.30
N GLN A 344 -19.52 -18.25 0.97
CA GLN A 344 -20.93 -18.36 1.33
C GLN A 344 -21.32 -17.34 2.39
N ASP A 345 -20.48 -17.12 3.40
CA ASP A 345 -20.71 -16.09 4.42
C ASP A 345 -20.73 -14.70 3.77
N ILE A 346 -19.80 -14.42 2.86
CA ILE A 346 -19.76 -13.14 2.12
C ILE A 346 -21.04 -12.96 1.30
N LYS A 347 -21.46 -13.99 0.57
CA LYS A 347 -22.68 -13.95 -0.23
C LYS A 347 -23.92 -13.73 0.64
N ALA A 348 -24.04 -14.46 1.75
CA ALA A 348 -25.15 -14.32 2.69
C ALA A 348 -25.21 -12.90 3.29
N MET A 349 -24.06 -12.32 3.65
CA MET A 349 -24.00 -10.93 4.14
C MET A 349 -24.58 -9.94 3.12
N PHE A 350 -24.28 -10.12 1.84
CA PHE A 350 -24.82 -9.26 0.79
C PHE A 350 -26.30 -9.52 0.50
N GLU A 351 -26.75 -10.78 0.49
CA GLU A 351 -28.17 -11.13 0.26
C GLU A 351 -29.09 -10.57 1.36
N GLU A 352 -28.61 -10.48 2.59
CA GLU A 352 -29.37 -9.90 3.71
C GLU A 352 -29.46 -8.36 3.65
N HIS A 353 -28.53 -7.69 2.96
CA HIS A 353 -28.35 -6.24 3.09
C HIS A 353 -28.44 -5.44 1.79
N LEU A 354 -28.62 -6.03 0.60
CA LEU A 354 -28.46 -5.29 -0.68
C LEU A 354 -29.76 -4.76 -1.33
N GLU A 355 -29.82 -3.43 -1.46
CA GLU A 355 -30.16 -2.66 -2.67
C GLU A 355 -28.85 -2.07 -3.24
N GLY A 356 -28.13 -2.73 -4.16
CA GLY A 356 -26.80 -2.27 -4.60
C GLY A 356 -26.26 -2.88 -5.90
N PRO A 357 -24.93 -2.85 -6.16
CA PRO A 357 -24.33 -3.43 -7.37
C PRO A 357 -24.68 -4.92 -7.51
N PRO A 358 -24.57 -5.51 -8.72
CA PRO A 358 -24.83 -6.92 -8.90
C PRO A 358 -24.05 -7.75 -7.88
N LEU A 359 -24.76 -8.61 -7.14
CA LEU A 359 -24.23 -9.43 -6.04
C LEU A 359 -22.89 -10.09 -6.42
N ASP A 360 -22.79 -10.59 -7.65
CA ASP A 360 -21.59 -11.24 -8.16
C ASP A 360 -20.37 -10.32 -8.24
N GLU A 361 -20.53 -9.08 -8.71
CA GLU A 361 -19.43 -8.10 -8.79
C GLU A 361 -18.97 -7.69 -7.38
N ALA A 362 -19.92 -7.55 -6.46
CA ALA A 362 -19.65 -7.19 -5.08
C ALA A 362 -18.84 -8.31 -4.37
N VAL A 363 -19.29 -9.57 -4.49
CA VAL A 363 -18.58 -10.74 -3.94
C VAL A 363 -17.18 -10.86 -4.56
N GLU A 364 -17.05 -10.67 -5.87
CA GLU A 364 -15.76 -10.74 -6.55
C GLU A 364 -14.79 -9.67 -6.06
N SER A 365 -15.26 -8.43 -5.86
CA SER A 365 -14.46 -7.35 -5.28
C SER A 365 -13.94 -7.70 -3.88
N VAL A 366 -14.77 -8.32 -3.02
CA VAL A 366 -14.32 -8.81 -1.70
C VAL A 366 -13.27 -9.90 -1.83
N CYS A 367 -13.44 -10.84 -2.76
CA CYS A 367 -12.43 -11.86 -3.05
C CYS A 367 -11.10 -11.25 -3.53
N GLN A 368 -11.12 -10.20 -4.35
CA GLN A 368 -9.92 -9.46 -4.75
C GLN A 368 -9.21 -8.80 -3.56
N HIS A 369 -9.96 -8.17 -2.65
CA HIS A 369 -9.41 -7.59 -1.42
C HIS A 369 -8.77 -8.66 -0.53
N ARG A 370 -9.43 -9.82 -0.36
CA ARG A 370 -8.88 -10.97 0.38
C ARG A 370 -7.59 -11.50 -0.24
N GLY A 371 -7.55 -11.61 -1.57
CA GLY A 371 -6.32 -12.00 -2.28
C GLY A 371 -5.18 -11.00 -2.08
N THR A 372 -5.50 -9.70 -2.03
CA THR A 372 -4.52 -8.66 -1.71
C THR A 372 -3.96 -8.84 -0.29
N ILE A 373 -4.80 -9.08 0.71
CA ILE A 373 -4.37 -9.37 2.10
C ILE A 373 -3.46 -10.61 2.11
N ARG A 374 -3.90 -11.71 1.49
CA ARG A 374 -3.14 -12.97 1.38
C ARG A 374 -1.73 -12.74 0.84
N VAL A 375 -1.62 -12.07 -0.30
CA VAL A 375 -0.33 -11.77 -0.95
C VAL A 375 0.54 -10.89 -0.05
N CYS A 376 -0.04 -9.86 0.55
CA CYS A 376 0.70 -8.94 1.42
C CYS A 376 1.22 -9.65 2.68
N THR A 377 0.41 -10.46 3.35
CA THR A 377 0.80 -11.26 4.52
C THR A 377 1.93 -12.22 4.18
N LEU A 378 1.81 -12.98 3.07
CA LEU A 378 2.87 -13.89 2.63
C LEU A 378 4.16 -13.13 2.28
N ARG A 379 4.06 -11.94 1.67
CA ARG A 379 5.23 -11.10 1.39
C ARG A 379 5.90 -10.59 2.67
N ILE A 380 5.12 -10.19 3.67
CA ILE A 380 5.64 -9.78 4.99
C ILE A 380 6.41 -10.94 5.63
N ILE A 381 5.83 -12.14 5.64
CA ILE A 381 6.49 -13.36 6.16
C ILE A 381 7.79 -13.64 5.40
N ILE A 382 7.81 -13.58 4.06
CA ILE A 382 9.02 -13.78 3.26
C ILE A 382 10.12 -12.79 3.64
N ASN A 383 9.77 -11.51 3.81
CA ASN A 383 10.75 -10.46 4.09
C ASN A 383 11.35 -10.62 5.50
N LEU A 384 10.49 -10.87 6.49
CA LEU A 384 10.89 -11.12 7.87
C LEU A 384 11.76 -12.37 8.00
N THR A 385 11.37 -13.47 7.37
CA THR A 385 12.10 -14.74 7.45
C THR A 385 13.46 -14.68 6.77
N HIS A 386 13.60 -13.95 5.67
CA HIS A 386 14.91 -13.72 5.07
C HIS A 386 15.84 -12.91 6.00
N ALA A 387 15.28 -12.03 6.82
CA ALA A 387 16.02 -11.22 7.79
C ALA A 387 16.00 -11.80 9.22
N ALA A 388 15.57 -13.05 9.41
CA ALA A 388 15.23 -13.59 10.73
C ALA A 388 16.37 -13.44 11.75
N GLU A 389 17.61 -13.70 11.34
CA GLU A 389 18.80 -13.53 12.18
C GLU A 389 19.07 -12.06 12.56
N SER A 390 18.85 -11.13 11.63
CA SER A 390 19.12 -9.70 11.84
C SER A 390 18.04 -9.02 12.70
N CYS A 391 16.84 -9.57 12.71
CA CYS A 391 15.68 -8.99 13.38
C CYS A 391 15.26 -9.75 14.65
N GLY A 392 16.06 -10.74 15.08
CA GLY A 392 15.86 -11.45 16.34
C GLY A 392 14.62 -12.34 16.38
N ILE A 393 14.11 -12.79 15.23
CA ILE A 393 12.92 -13.63 15.18
C ILE A 393 13.25 -15.00 15.76
N SER A 394 12.51 -15.46 16.76
CA SER A 394 12.65 -16.75 17.44
C SER A 394 12.12 -17.93 16.60
N ASN A 395 12.42 -19.16 17.02
CA ASN A 395 11.87 -20.34 16.34
C ASN A 395 10.35 -20.47 16.52
N ALA A 396 9.82 -20.10 17.69
CA ALA A 396 8.38 -20.14 17.96
C ALA A 396 7.61 -19.22 17.01
N GLU A 397 8.11 -18.01 16.75
CA GLU A 397 7.51 -17.08 15.77
C GLU A 397 7.60 -17.62 14.33
N ILE A 398 8.71 -18.25 13.95
CA ILE A 398 8.84 -18.94 12.65
C ILE A 398 7.82 -20.07 12.53
N GLU A 399 7.66 -20.87 13.59
CA GLU A 399 6.72 -21.98 13.64
C GLU A 399 5.26 -21.51 13.57
N SER A 400 4.92 -20.36 14.18
CA SER A 400 3.59 -19.72 14.09
C SER A 400 3.18 -19.44 12.64
N PHE A 401 4.13 -19.09 11.76
CA PHE A 401 3.82 -18.78 10.35
C PHE A 401 3.75 -20.00 9.43
N LEU A 402 4.13 -21.20 9.89
CA LEU A 402 4.16 -22.39 9.04
C LEU A 402 2.80 -22.73 8.45
N HIS A 403 1.74 -22.68 9.26
CA HIS A 403 0.40 -23.03 8.81
C HIS A 403 -0.13 -22.04 7.76
N ILE A 404 0.17 -20.74 7.93
CA ILE A 404 -0.13 -19.68 6.96
C ILE A 404 0.57 -19.95 5.62
N ALA A 405 1.87 -20.17 5.65
CA ALA A 405 2.65 -20.39 4.43
C ALA A 405 2.28 -21.72 3.74
N TYR A 406 1.97 -22.76 4.51
CA TYR A 406 1.49 -24.04 4.00
C TYR A 406 0.11 -23.91 3.35
N ALA A 407 -0.85 -23.24 3.98
CA ALA A 407 -2.13 -22.87 3.37
C ALA A 407 -1.92 -21.98 2.12
N GLY A 408 -0.96 -21.06 2.19
CA GLY A 408 -0.40 -20.27 1.09
C GLY A 408 0.01 -21.12 -0.13
N SER A 409 0.53 -22.32 0.13
CA SER A 409 1.15 -23.20 -0.86
C SER A 409 0.20 -24.15 -1.56
N HIS A 410 -1.10 -24.14 -1.27
CA HIS A 410 -2.06 -25.03 -1.95
C HIS A 410 -2.16 -24.73 -3.45
N LYS A 411 -2.57 -25.73 -4.24
CA LYS A 411 -2.79 -25.53 -5.70
C LYS A 411 -3.97 -24.58 -5.86
N VAL A 412 -3.82 -23.62 -6.75
CA VAL A 412 -4.91 -22.77 -7.22
C VAL A 412 -5.22 -23.20 -8.66
N PRO A 413 -6.47 -23.52 -8.99
CA PRO A 413 -6.83 -23.84 -10.37
C PRO A 413 -6.47 -22.65 -11.26
N ALA A 414 -6.05 -22.96 -12.49
CA ALA A 414 -5.92 -21.91 -13.49
C ALA A 414 -7.32 -21.37 -13.85
N GLU A 415 -7.40 -20.14 -14.37
CA GLU A 415 -8.68 -19.55 -14.77
C GLU A 415 -9.42 -20.44 -15.78
N GLU A 416 -8.67 -21.10 -16.66
CA GLU A 416 -9.17 -22.03 -17.67
C GLU A 416 -9.63 -23.37 -17.08
N GLU A 417 -9.20 -23.70 -15.86
CA GLU A 417 -9.62 -24.89 -15.10
C GLU A 417 -10.84 -24.60 -14.20
N CYS A 418 -11.31 -23.34 -14.10
CA CYS A 418 -12.46 -22.98 -13.29
C CYS A 418 -13.77 -23.38 -14.00
N HIS A 419 -14.53 -24.31 -13.41
CA HIS A 419 -15.78 -24.80 -13.97
C HIS A 419 -17.03 -24.31 -13.22
N THR A 420 -16.85 -23.85 -11.99
CA THR A 420 -17.91 -23.34 -11.13
C THR A 420 -17.64 -21.89 -10.71
N ARG A 421 -18.66 -21.19 -10.21
CA ARG A 421 -18.49 -19.83 -9.65
C ARG A 421 -17.54 -19.87 -8.45
N ASP A 422 -17.64 -20.88 -7.60
CA ASP A 422 -16.74 -21.05 -6.44
C ASP A 422 -15.28 -21.25 -6.89
N ASP A 423 -15.03 -22.00 -7.97
CA ASP A 423 -13.69 -22.13 -8.55
C ASP A 423 -13.16 -20.77 -9.03
N HIS A 424 -14.01 -19.97 -9.66
CA HIS A 424 -13.64 -18.64 -10.13
C HIS A 424 -13.36 -17.69 -8.96
N LEU A 425 -14.22 -17.64 -7.93
CA LEU A 425 -13.99 -16.82 -6.75
C LEU A 425 -12.71 -17.23 -6.01
N MET A 426 -12.43 -18.54 -5.93
CA MET A 426 -11.16 -19.05 -5.40
C MET A 426 -9.96 -18.64 -6.27
N PHE A 427 -10.10 -18.63 -7.60
CA PHE A 427 -9.07 -18.11 -8.50
C PHE A 427 -8.85 -16.60 -8.30
N VAL A 428 -9.92 -15.80 -8.20
CA VAL A 428 -9.83 -14.36 -7.93
C VAL A 428 -9.10 -14.08 -6.62
N GLU A 429 -9.43 -14.82 -5.56
CA GLU A 429 -8.79 -14.67 -4.24
C GLU A 429 -7.35 -15.19 -4.19
N ARG A 430 -6.99 -16.24 -4.95
CA ARG A 430 -5.71 -16.95 -4.74
C ARG A 430 -4.78 -16.98 -5.95
N GLY A 431 -5.22 -16.52 -7.11
CA GLY A 431 -4.56 -16.75 -8.39
C GLY A 431 -4.57 -15.58 -9.37
N ALA A 432 -5.39 -14.54 -9.12
CA ALA A 432 -5.50 -13.39 -10.01
C ALA A 432 -4.25 -12.49 -9.98
N VAL A 433 -3.50 -12.47 -8.87
CA VAL A 433 -2.30 -11.64 -8.76
C VAL A 433 -1.11 -12.32 -9.44
N LEU A 434 -0.41 -11.58 -10.30
CA LEU A 434 0.77 -12.08 -11.02
C LEU A 434 1.85 -12.59 -10.04
N GLY A 435 2.28 -13.84 -10.24
CA GLY A 435 3.31 -14.48 -9.39
C GLY A 435 2.78 -15.02 -8.06
N GLU A 436 1.49 -14.90 -7.77
CA GLU A 436 0.89 -15.41 -6.52
C GLU A 436 1.04 -16.93 -6.39
N ARG A 437 1.01 -17.67 -7.50
CA ARG A 437 1.18 -19.12 -7.52
C ARG A 437 2.47 -19.62 -6.85
N VAL A 438 3.49 -18.75 -6.78
CA VAL A 438 4.78 -19.05 -6.15
C VAL A 438 5.01 -18.34 -4.82
N ILE A 439 4.17 -17.37 -4.41
CA ILE A 439 4.41 -16.60 -3.18
C ILE A 439 4.24 -17.46 -1.92
N GLY A 440 3.18 -18.25 -1.84
CA GLY A 440 2.97 -19.21 -0.75
C GLY A 440 4.10 -20.23 -0.62
N PRO A 441 4.48 -20.93 -1.71
CA PRO A 441 5.64 -21.81 -1.71
C PRO A 441 6.94 -21.11 -1.33
N THR A 442 7.12 -19.84 -1.73
CA THR A 442 8.31 -19.07 -1.34
C THR A 442 8.33 -18.83 0.15
N ALA A 443 7.21 -18.41 0.75
CA ALA A 443 7.09 -18.21 2.18
C ALA A 443 7.39 -19.50 2.95
N LEU A 444 6.82 -20.63 2.52
CA LEU A 444 7.02 -21.91 3.20
C LEU A 444 8.47 -22.38 3.09
N ALA A 445 9.07 -22.32 1.90
CA ALA A 445 10.47 -22.68 1.70
C ALA A 445 11.39 -21.81 2.58
N ARG A 446 11.11 -20.51 2.72
CA ARG A 446 11.90 -19.61 3.56
C ARG A 446 11.81 -19.94 5.05
N LEU A 447 10.62 -20.23 5.56
CA LEU A 447 10.45 -20.67 6.95
C LEU A 447 11.25 -21.95 7.22
N LEU A 448 11.15 -22.93 6.31
CA LEU A 448 11.90 -24.18 6.40
C LEU A 448 13.42 -23.96 6.33
N VAL A 449 13.88 -23.03 5.48
CA VAL A 449 15.30 -22.62 5.39
C VAL A 449 15.80 -22.10 6.73
N VAL A 450 15.05 -21.20 7.39
CA VAL A 450 15.47 -20.64 8.69
C VAL A 450 15.54 -21.74 9.76
N LEU A 451 14.55 -22.64 9.81
CA LEU A 451 14.54 -23.77 10.74
C LEU A 451 15.71 -24.74 10.50
N ALA A 452 16.04 -25.01 9.24
CA ALA A 452 17.18 -25.85 8.86
C ALA A 452 18.51 -25.18 9.21
N GLN A 453 18.67 -23.89 8.86
CA GLN A 453 19.85 -23.09 9.15
C GLN A 453 20.16 -23.05 10.66
N ARG A 454 19.13 -22.98 11.50
CA ARG A 454 19.23 -23.02 12.97
C ARG A 454 19.33 -24.42 13.56
N LYS A 455 19.33 -25.46 12.73
CA LYS A 455 19.31 -26.88 13.13
C LYS A 455 18.11 -27.24 14.03
N ALA A 456 17.02 -26.48 13.92
CA ALA A 456 15.80 -26.68 14.70
C ALA A 456 14.84 -27.69 14.03
N LEU A 457 14.85 -27.75 12.69
CA LEU A 457 13.90 -28.53 11.90
C LEU A 457 13.78 -30.00 12.33
N ASN A 458 14.91 -30.68 12.55
CA ASN A 458 14.93 -32.10 12.92
C ASN A 458 14.39 -32.37 14.34
N GLY A 459 14.43 -31.37 15.22
CA GLY A 459 13.95 -31.50 16.60
C GLY A 459 12.44 -31.39 16.74
N ILE A 460 11.75 -30.78 15.76
CA ILE A 460 10.32 -30.47 15.85
C ILE A 460 9.45 -31.73 15.99
N GLN A 461 9.80 -32.80 15.28
CA GLN A 461 9.06 -34.07 15.35
C GLN A 461 9.12 -34.74 16.73
N ALA A 462 10.11 -34.39 17.55
CA ALA A 462 10.27 -34.96 18.90
C ALA A 462 9.54 -34.15 19.99
N LEU A 463 9.03 -32.96 19.67
CA LEU A 463 8.33 -32.09 20.62
C LEU A 463 7.07 -32.78 21.15
N GLN A 464 6.88 -32.73 22.48
CA GLN A 464 5.69 -33.27 23.16
C GLN A 464 4.73 -32.16 23.59
N LYS A 465 5.18 -30.91 23.57
CA LYS A 465 4.42 -29.72 23.96
C LYS A 465 4.71 -28.58 22.98
N PRO A 466 3.72 -27.71 22.71
CA PRO A 466 3.95 -26.51 21.90
C PRO A 466 5.09 -25.67 22.51
N PRO A 467 5.99 -25.10 21.69
CA PRO A 467 7.00 -24.17 22.17
C PRO A 467 6.39 -22.92 22.81
N ASN A 468 7.08 -22.35 23.79
CA ASN A 468 6.68 -21.09 24.41
C ASN A 468 6.74 -19.96 23.38
N GLY A 469 5.70 -19.13 23.32
CA GLY A 469 5.61 -18.01 22.36
C GLY A 469 5.05 -18.41 20.98
N LEU A 470 4.54 -19.62 20.83
CA LEU A 470 3.76 -20.01 19.65
C LEU A 470 2.43 -19.23 19.63
N SER A 471 1.98 -18.86 18.43
CA SER A 471 0.72 -18.12 18.27
C SER A 471 -0.46 -18.92 18.82
N SER A 472 -1.43 -18.22 19.39
CA SER A 472 -2.68 -18.81 19.89
C SER A 472 -3.47 -19.60 18.83
N SER A 473 -3.33 -19.22 17.54
CA SER A 473 -3.96 -19.91 16.40
C SER A 473 -3.18 -21.15 15.94
N THR A 474 -1.94 -21.34 16.40
CA THR A 474 -1.04 -22.38 15.91
C THR A 474 -0.92 -23.51 16.92
N CYS A 475 -1.23 -24.73 16.50
CA CYS A 475 -1.06 -25.91 17.34
C CYS A 475 0.20 -26.71 16.95
N LEU A 476 0.78 -27.43 17.92
CA LEU A 476 1.96 -28.27 17.67
C LEU A 476 1.71 -29.31 16.57
N ASN A 477 0.50 -29.85 16.47
CA ASN A 477 0.16 -30.85 15.45
C ASN A 477 0.30 -30.27 14.03
N HIS A 478 -0.06 -28.99 13.81
CA HIS A 478 0.16 -28.33 12.52
C HIS A 478 1.66 -28.20 12.23
N VAL A 479 2.43 -27.73 13.20
CA VAL A 479 3.89 -27.56 13.08
C VAL A 479 4.57 -28.89 12.77
N GLN A 480 4.23 -29.96 13.48
CA GLN A 480 4.76 -31.31 13.25
C GLN A 480 4.31 -31.89 11.91
N HIS A 481 3.05 -31.71 11.52
CA HIS A 481 2.58 -32.17 10.21
C HIS A 481 3.36 -31.52 9.07
N ILE A 482 3.47 -30.19 9.08
CA ILE A 482 4.10 -29.41 8.01
C ILE A 482 5.60 -29.70 7.91
N THR A 483 6.27 -29.88 9.05
CA THR A 483 7.71 -30.17 9.13
C THR A 483 8.04 -31.66 9.02
N ASN A 484 7.06 -32.52 8.80
CA ASN A 484 7.30 -33.93 8.60
C ASN A 484 8.14 -34.15 7.32
N PRO A 485 9.19 -34.99 7.33
CA PRO A 485 10.04 -35.21 6.17
C PRO A 485 9.28 -35.58 4.88
N ASP A 486 8.20 -36.37 4.98
CA ASP A 486 7.42 -36.79 3.81
C ASP A 486 6.53 -35.66 3.26
N VAL A 487 6.08 -34.74 4.12
CA VAL A 487 5.37 -33.53 3.70
C VAL A 487 6.36 -32.58 3.02
N ILE A 488 7.55 -32.39 3.58
CA ILE A 488 8.62 -31.57 2.99
C ILE A 488 9.01 -32.10 1.61
N ARG A 489 9.27 -33.40 1.45
CA ARG A 489 9.62 -34.00 0.14
C ARG A 489 8.57 -33.71 -0.92
N ARG A 490 7.29 -33.93 -0.60
CA ARG A 490 6.17 -33.65 -1.52
C ARG A 490 6.09 -32.17 -1.86
N PHE A 491 6.24 -31.30 -0.86
CA PHE A 491 6.24 -29.85 -1.05
C PHE A 491 7.35 -29.41 -2.02
N LEU A 492 8.59 -29.88 -1.83
CA LEU A 492 9.74 -29.48 -2.66
C LEU A 492 9.54 -29.85 -4.13
N LEU A 493 9.05 -31.05 -4.41
CA LEU A 493 8.73 -31.49 -5.78
C LEU A 493 7.69 -30.58 -6.43
N VAL A 494 6.59 -30.29 -5.71
CA VAL A 494 5.53 -29.40 -6.20
C VAL A 494 6.04 -27.98 -6.40
N ALA A 495 6.84 -27.47 -5.47
CA ALA A 495 7.42 -26.13 -5.54
C ALA A 495 8.34 -25.98 -6.76
N LEU A 496 9.18 -26.98 -7.04
CA LEU A 496 10.05 -26.98 -8.22
C LEU A 496 9.24 -26.99 -9.53
N GLU A 497 8.19 -27.79 -9.62
CA GLU A 497 7.29 -27.77 -10.79
C GLU A 497 6.62 -26.40 -10.97
N ARG A 498 6.25 -25.74 -9.87
CA ARG A 498 5.73 -24.35 -9.93
C ARG A 498 6.78 -23.36 -10.42
N VAL A 499 8.04 -23.49 -10.03
CA VAL A 499 9.13 -22.65 -10.58
C VAL A 499 9.20 -22.81 -12.11
N LYS A 500 9.16 -24.04 -12.62
CA LYS A 500 9.21 -24.33 -14.07
C LYS A 500 7.99 -23.78 -14.80
N ALA A 501 6.79 -24.00 -14.25
CA ALA A 501 5.54 -23.54 -14.82
C ALA A 501 5.47 -22.00 -14.86
N ASN A 502 5.82 -21.35 -13.75
CA ASN A 502 5.84 -19.89 -13.64
C ASN A 502 6.90 -19.28 -14.57
N THR A 503 8.10 -19.87 -14.66
CA THR A 503 9.14 -19.45 -15.61
C THR A 503 8.68 -19.59 -17.06
N SER A 504 7.90 -20.63 -17.38
CA SER A 504 7.30 -20.78 -18.71
C SER A 504 6.26 -19.69 -18.99
N GLY A 505 5.37 -19.41 -18.05
CA GLY A 505 4.42 -18.29 -18.16
C GLY A 505 5.13 -16.93 -18.35
N GLY A 506 6.28 -16.73 -17.70
CA GLY A 506 7.11 -15.54 -17.91
C GLY A 506 7.63 -15.42 -19.35
N ARG A 507 8.00 -16.54 -19.99
CA ARG A 507 8.38 -16.57 -21.41
C ARG A 507 7.20 -16.22 -22.32
N ASP A 508 6.01 -16.72 -22.01
CA ASP A 508 4.81 -16.43 -22.79
C ASP A 508 4.46 -14.93 -22.75
N ARG A 509 4.59 -14.29 -21.58
CA ARG A 509 4.44 -12.83 -21.44
C ARG A 509 5.51 -12.06 -22.20
N ALA A 510 6.77 -12.48 -22.09
CA ALA A 510 7.88 -11.88 -22.83
C ALA A 510 7.68 -11.94 -24.36
N ASN A 511 7.18 -13.07 -24.87
CA ASN A 511 6.88 -13.25 -26.31
C ASN A 511 5.75 -12.32 -26.79
N LYS A 512 4.83 -11.94 -25.90
CA LYS A 512 3.78 -10.95 -26.14
C LYS A 512 4.22 -9.50 -25.89
N ALA A 513 5.53 -9.27 -25.71
CA ALA A 513 6.11 -7.97 -25.35
C ALA A 513 5.59 -7.37 -24.02
N GLN A 514 5.04 -8.20 -23.13
CA GLN A 514 4.62 -7.81 -21.78
C GLN A 514 5.80 -7.93 -20.80
N TYR A 515 6.81 -7.10 -21.00
CA TYR A 515 8.10 -7.22 -20.32
C TYR A 515 8.03 -6.94 -18.82
N ASP A 516 7.16 -6.03 -18.39
CA ASP A 516 6.87 -5.70 -16.99
C ASP A 516 6.34 -6.93 -16.24
N GLN A 517 5.31 -7.58 -16.80
CA GLN A 517 4.72 -8.80 -16.25
C GLN A 517 5.72 -9.96 -16.28
N GLY A 518 6.43 -10.12 -17.40
CA GLY A 518 7.49 -11.14 -17.52
C GLY A 518 8.58 -10.96 -16.47
N LEU A 519 9.03 -9.73 -16.21
CA LEU A 519 10.03 -9.42 -15.18
C LEU A 519 9.56 -9.83 -13.79
N VAL A 520 8.32 -9.47 -13.41
CA VAL A 520 7.74 -9.84 -12.11
C VAL A 520 7.69 -11.36 -11.95
N ILE A 521 7.21 -12.07 -12.97
CA ILE A 521 7.10 -13.54 -12.97
C ILE A 521 8.47 -14.19 -12.83
N PHE A 522 9.47 -13.79 -13.63
CA PHE A 522 10.81 -14.36 -13.56
C PHE A 522 11.49 -14.09 -12.21
N ARG A 523 11.31 -12.90 -11.62
CA ARG A 523 11.85 -12.60 -10.29
C ARG A 523 11.20 -13.46 -9.20
N ALA A 524 9.89 -13.64 -9.25
CA ALA A 524 9.18 -14.51 -8.31
C ALA A 524 9.62 -15.99 -8.45
N SER A 525 9.84 -16.48 -9.68
CA SER A 525 10.42 -17.81 -9.91
C SER A 525 11.83 -17.94 -9.33
N ALA A 526 12.68 -16.94 -9.56
CA ALA A 526 14.04 -16.91 -9.03
C ALA A 526 14.06 -16.90 -7.50
N GLU A 527 13.17 -16.16 -6.86
CA GLU A 527 13.08 -16.09 -5.41
C GLU A 527 12.73 -17.45 -4.78
N LEU A 528 11.75 -18.16 -5.34
CA LEU A 528 11.40 -19.53 -4.92
C LEU A 528 12.56 -20.50 -5.17
N ALA A 529 13.13 -20.49 -6.37
CA ALA A 529 14.25 -21.36 -6.71
C ALA A 529 15.46 -21.15 -5.79
N ALA A 530 15.77 -19.90 -5.44
CA ALA A 530 16.81 -19.56 -4.48
C ALA A 530 16.50 -20.10 -3.07
N ALA A 531 15.24 -20.06 -2.64
CA ALA A 531 14.84 -20.65 -1.36
C ALA A 531 15.01 -22.18 -1.35
N LEU A 532 14.67 -22.87 -2.45
CA LEU A 532 14.87 -24.32 -2.57
C LEU A 532 16.36 -24.71 -2.54
N VAL A 533 17.21 -23.98 -3.26
CA VAL A 533 18.67 -24.19 -3.23
C VAL A 533 19.26 -23.95 -1.84
N ALA A 534 18.80 -22.90 -1.15
CA ALA A 534 19.21 -22.62 0.21
C ALA A 534 18.76 -23.73 1.18
N PHE A 535 17.57 -24.29 0.99
CA PHE A 535 17.05 -25.36 1.84
C PHE A 535 17.90 -26.63 1.73
N ASP A 536 18.23 -27.05 0.51
CA ASP A 536 19.15 -28.19 0.29
C ASP A 536 20.51 -27.95 0.94
N THR A 537 21.03 -26.73 0.81
CA THR A 537 22.32 -26.33 1.38
C THR A 537 22.31 -26.41 2.92
N HIS A 538 21.27 -25.89 3.56
CA HIS A 538 21.15 -25.88 5.03
C HIS A 538 20.69 -27.21 5.64
N THR A 539 20.31 -28.17 4.81
CA THR A 539 20.00 -29.56 5.22
C THR A 539 21.11 -30.53 4.84
N ASP A 540 22.30 -30.02 4.47
CA ASP A 540 23.47 -30.80 4.09
C ASP A 540 23.19 -31.83 2.97
N GLY A 541 22.30 -31.48 2.04
CA GLY A 541 21.94 -32.33 0.91
C GLY A 541 20.88 -33.39 1.20
N GLN A 542 20.25 -33.39 2.38
CA GLN A 542 19.22 -34.38 2.75
C GLN A 542 18.06 -34.45 1.75
N TYR A 543 17.73 -33.32 1.11
CA TYR A 543 16.63 -33.19 0.15
C TYR A 543 17.12 -32.92 -1.28
N ARG A 544 18.35 -33.34 -1.60
CA ARG A 544 18.97 -33.07 -2.89
C ARG A 544 18.14 -33.63 -4.04
N ASN A 545 17.63 -34.84 -3.90
CA ASN A 545 16.88 -35.52 -4.96
C ASN A 545 15.60 -34.77 -5.34
N GLU A 546 14.92 -34.19 -4.36
CA GLU A 546 13.68 -33.42 -4.55
C GLU A 546 13.94 -32.00 -5.05
N THR A 547 15.18 -31.50 -4.92
CA THR A 547 15.57 -30.15 -5.33
C THR A 547 16.46 -30.11 -6.59
N VAL A 548 16.82 -31.27 -7.17
CA VAL A 548 17.59 -31.34 -8.43
C VAL A 548 16.89 -30.52 -9.52
N GLY A 549 17.61 -29.56 -10.08
CA GLY A 549 17.11 -28.64 -11.11
C GLY A 549 16.74 -27.27 -10.57
N ALA A 550 16.59 -27.09 -9.25
CA ALA A 550 16.26 -25.79 -8.67
C ALA A 550 17.34 -24.74 -8.97
N ARG A 551 18.62 -25.13 -8.94
CA ARG A 551 19.72 -24.21 -9.27
C ARG A 551 19.73 -23.86 -10.75
N ARG A 552 19.46 -24.82 -11.64
CA ARG A 552 19.29 -24.54 -13.08
C ARG A 552 18.16 -23.54 -13.31
N GLU A 553 16.98 -23.77 -12.73
CA GLU A 553 15.84 -22.87 -12.92
C GLU A 553 16.11 -21.47 -12.34
N LEU A 554 16.85 -21.37 -11.22
CA LEU A 554 17.31 -20.09 -10.68
C LEU A 554 18.14 -19.30 -11.70
N VAL A 555 19.13 -19.94 -12.34
CA VAL A 555 19.98 -19.31 -13.37
C VAL A 555 19.16 -18.83 -14.56
N ILE A 556 18.22 -19.65 -15.02
CA ILE A 556 17.34 -19.33 -16.16
C ILE A 556 16.43 -18.15 -15.82
N ALA A 557 15.77 -18.20 -14.67
CA ALA A 557 14.83 -17.18 -14.23
C ALA A 557 15.54 -15.83 -14.04
N LEU A 558 16.68 -15.79 -13.36
CA LEU A 558 17.48 -14.56 -13.19
C LEU A 558 17.98 -14.01 -14.53
N GLY A 559 18.46 -14.87 -15.44
CA GLY A 559 18.89 -14.47 -16.76
C GLY A 559 17.75 -13.84 -17.58
N ASN A 560 16.56 -14.41 -17.52
CA ASN A 560 15.39 -13.87 -18.23
C ASN A 560 14.85 -12.60 -17.57
N ALA A 561 14.85 -12.50 -16.23
CA ALA A 561 14.56 -11.25 -15.52
C ALA A 561 15.51 -10.14 -15.97
N SER A 562 16.80 -10.44 -16.10
CA SER A 562 17.79 -9.48 -16.61
C SER A 562 17.45 -8.98 -18.03
N GLU A 563 17.08 -9.89 -18.94
CA GLU A 563 16.64 -9.52 -20.29
C GLU A 563 15.42 -8.59 -20.26
N MET A 564 14.39 -8.93 -19.48
CA MET A 564 13.18 -8.11 -19.39
C MET A 564 13.48 -6.71 -18.82
N ALA A 565 14.37 -6.63 -17.83
CA ALA A 565 14.80 -5.36 -17.26
C ALA A 565 15.64 -4.53 -18.26
N LEU A 566 16.48 -5.16 -19.09
CA LEU A 566 17.19 -4.46 -20.20
C LEU A 566 16.20 -3.86 -21.20
N ARG A 567 15.16 -4.60 -21.57
CA ARG A 567 14.11 -4.12 -22.49
C ARG A 567 13.33 -2.94 -21.92
N GLN A 568 13.14 -2.91 -20.60
CA GLN A 568 12.50 -1.81 -19.88
C GLN A 568 13.46 -0.69 -19.48
N GLN A 569 14.75 -0.78 -19.85
CA GLN A 569 15.79 0.20 -19.50
C GLN A 569 15.99 0.39 -17.99
N VAL A 570 15.65 -0.64 -17.17
CA VAL A 570 15.88 -0.64 -15.72
C VAL A 570 17.23 -1.29 -15.43
N TYR A 571 18.31 -0.62 -15.83
CA TYR A 571 19.64 -1.23 -15.96
C TYR A 571 20.24 -1.76 -14.65
N MET A 572 19.92 -1.16 -13.51
CA MET A 572 20.37 -1.66 -12.20
C MET A 572 19.73 -3.02 -11.86
N VAL A 573 18.43 -3.18 -12.12
CA VAL A 573 17.75 -4.47 -11.96
C VAL A 573 18.33 -5.50 -12.93
N ALA A 574 18.52 -5.09 -14.19
CA ALA A 574 19.12 -5.96 -15.21
C ALA A 574 20.49 -6.48 -14.80
N LEU A 575 21.37 -5.59 -14.32
CA LEU A 575 22.72 -5.92 -13.91
C LEU A 575 22.71 -6.87 -12.71
N SER A 576 21.84 -6.62 -11.73
CA SER A 576 21.81 -7.45 -10.52
C SER A 576 21.33 -8.86 -10.82
N CYS A 577 20.25 -8.98 -11.61
CA CYS A 577 19.75 -10.28 -12.05
C CYS A 577 20.79 -11.02 -12.92
N ALA A 578 21.50 -10.33 -13.82
CA ALA A 578 22.55 -10.95 -14.64
C ALA A 578 23.69 -11.50 -13.77
N TYR A 579 24.15 -10.70 -12.82
CA TYR A 579 25.19 -11.09 -11.88
C TYR A 579 24.77 -12.26 -10.99
N GLY A 580 23.53 -12.23 -10.49
CA GLY A 580 22.96 -13.33 -9.74
C GLY A 580 22.88 -14.61 -10.56
N ALA A 581 22.52 -14.51 -11.84
CA ALA A 581 22.46 -15.65 -12.74
C ALA A 581 23.86 -16.26 -13.00
N VAL A 582 24.88 -15.42 -13.18
CA VAL A 582 26.27 -15.89 -13.34
C VAL A 582 26.77 -16.55 -12.06
N SER A 583 26.56 -15.91 -10.90
CA SER A 583 26.99 -16.46 -9.61
C SER A 583 26.27 -17.77 -9.26
N ALA A 584 24.96 -17.87 -9.53
CA ALA A 584 24.21 -19.10 -9.31
C ALA A 584 24.63 -20.25 -10.24
N ALA A 585 25.26 -19.94 -11.39
CA ALA A 585 25.81 -20.93 -12.31
C ALA A 585 27.21 -21.40 -11.91
N GLU A 586 27.90 -20.70 -11.00
CA GLU A 586 29.22 -21.11 -10.51
C GLU A 586 29.09 -22.44 -9.76
N ASN A 587 29.91 -23.42 -10.17
CA ASN A 587 29.93 -24.76 -9.59
C ASN A 587 28.56 -25.47 -9.60
N ILE A 588 27.73 -25.18 -10.60
CA ILE A 588 26.50 -25.95 -10.81
C ILE A 588 26.88 -27.40 -11.18
N PRO A 589 26.35 -28.42 -10.48
CA PRO A 589 26.64 -29.81 -10.81
C PRO A 589 26.15 -30.18 -12.22
N ASP A 590 26.89 -31.02 -12.94
CA ASP A 590 26.47 -31.51 -14.27
C ASP A 590 25.10 -32.20 -14.26
N SER A 591 24.74 -32.81 -13.12
CA SER A 591 23.43 -33.44 -12.89
C SER A 591 22.25 -32.48 -13.00
N GLU A 592 22.46 -31.17 -12.87
CA GLU A 592 21.43 -30.15 -13.09
C GLU A 592 21.12 -29.95 -14.58
N GLY A 593 22.07 -30.28 -15.48
CA GLY A 593 21.91 -30.20 -16.93
C GLY A 593 21.74 -28.77 -17.45
N LEU A 594 22.49 -27.80 -16.91
CA LEU A 594 22.48 -26.42 -17.42
C LEU A 594 23.29 -26.33 -18.72
N ASP A 595 22.66 -25.88 -19.80
CA ASP A 595 23.35 -25.62 -21.07
C ASP A 595 24.40 -24.50 -20.91
N PRO A 596 25.69 -24.75 -21.23
CA PRO A 596 26.74 -23.73 -21.19
C PRO A 596 26.42 -22.45 -21.98
N SER A 597 25.61 -22.54 -23.04
CA SER A 597 25.18 -21.40 -23.84
C SER A 597 24.39 -20.35 -23.02
N ILE A 598 23.68 -20.80 -21.98
CA ILE A 598 22.93 -19.94 -21.05
C ILE A 598 23.89 -19.11 -20.20
N ILE A 599 24.99 -19.71 -19.74
CA ILE A 599 26.03 -19.03 -18.96
C ILE A 599 26.65 -17.91 -19.80
N GLU A 600 27.03 -18.20 -21.04
CA GLU A 600 27.58 -17.20 -21.97
C GLU A 600 26.57 -16.11 -22.33
N LYS A 601 25.28 -16.44 -22.43
CA LYS A 601 24.22 -15.44 -22.58
C LYS A 601 24.13 -14.51 -21.37
N ASN A 602 24.19 -15.04 -20.16
CA ASN A 602 24.12 -14.25 -18.92
C ASN A 602 25.35 -13.36 -18.73
N LYS A 603 26.56 -13.84 -19.05
CA LYS A 603 27.77 -13.01 -19.08
C LYS A 603 27.65 -11.82 -20.04
N ARG A 604 27.09 -12.03 -21.25
CA ARG A 604 26.82 -10.92 -22.19
C ARG A 604 25.82 -9.91 -21.62
N ARG A 605 24.78 -10.37 -20.92
CA ARG A 605 23.80 -9.48 -20.26
C ARG A 605 24.44 -8.63 -19.16
N VAL A 606 25.40 -9.16 -18.41
CA VAL A 606 26.21 -8.36 -17.44
C VAL A 606 26.87 -7.20 -18.18
N LEU A 607 27.63 -7.48 -19.24
CA LEU A 607 28.35 -6.45 -20.00
C LEU A 607 27.42 -5.36 -20.56
N LEU A 608 26.28 -5.76 -21.12
CA LEU A 608 25.28 -4.83 -21.66
C LEU A 608 24.67 -3.94 -20.56
N ALA A 609 24.33 -4.53 -19.41
CA ALA A 609 23.74 -3.79 -18.30
C ALA A 609 24.75 -2.84 -17.65
N GLU A 610 26.03 -3.21 -17.55
CA GLU A 610 27.11 -2.33 -17.08
C GLU A 610 27.31 -1.12 -17.98
N GLN A 611 27.43 -1.36 -19.30
CA GLN A 611 27.60 -0.29 -20.28
C GLN A 611 26.43 0.70 -20.21
N SER A 612 25.21 0.19 -20.14
CA SER A 612 24.01 1.02 -20.05
C SER A 612 23.92 1.80 -18.74
N THR A 613 24.26 1.17 -17.61
CA THR A 613 24.29 1.84 -16.29
C THR A 613 25.30 2.97 -16.26
N ARG A 614 26.50 2.77 -16.84
CA ARG A 614 27.53 3.83 -16.94
C ARG A 614 27.05 5.00 -17.82
N CYS A 615 26.46 4.71 -18.98
CA CYS A 615 25.92 5.74 -19.87
C CYS A 615 24.87 6.62 -19.17
N VAL A 616 23.96 6.01 -18.39
CA VAL A 616 22.95 6.76 -17.62
C VAL A 616 23.60 7.61 -16.52
N TYR A 617 24.59 7.07 -15.82
CA TYR A 617 25.31 7.80 -14.77
C TYR A 617 26.06 9.02 -15.33
N GLU A 618 26.77 8.85 -16.45
CA GLU A 618 27.48 9.92 -17.15
C GLU A 618 26.51 10.99 -17.66
N ALA A 619 25.38 10.60 -18.25
CA ALA A 619 24.35 11.53 -18.71
C ALA A 619 23.69 12.30 -17.55
N THR A 620 23.54 11.67 -16.38
CA THR A 620 23.00 12.33 -15.18
C THR A 620 24.01 13.31 -14.58
N ARG A 621 25.30 13.00 -14.63
CA ARG A 621 26.37 13.89 -14.13
C ARG A 621 26.64 15.10 -15.03
N ALA A 622 26.31 15.00 -16.32
CA ALA A 622 26.46 16.09 -17.28
C ALA A 622 25.31 17.12 -17.22
N LYS A 623 24.20 16.78 -16.58
CA LYS A 623 23.08 17.68 -16.27
C LYS A 623 23.28 18.33 -14.91
#